data_AF-A0A6A3RRD4-F1
#
_entry.id   AF-A0A6A3RRD4-F1
#
_cell.length_a   1.000
_cell.length_b   1.000
_cell.length_c   1.000
_cell.angle_alpha   90.00
_cell.angle_beta   90.00
_cell.angle_gamma   90.00
#
_symmetry.space_group_name_H-M   'P 1'
#
loop_
_entity.id
_entity.type
_entity.pdbx_description
1 polymer ?
#
loop_
_entity_poly.entity_id
_entity_poly.type
_entity_poly.pdbx_seq_one_letter_code
_entity_poly.pdbx_strand_id
1 'polypeptide(L)'
;MDLADIPFGVPVIIQLVRKQKNLQNPVGTKKARCLVDNRDIYEQMILHRQPNDKVAIQSMRNGRFLEVRVNGSCAFDSREMNERALFSLETDSTCSIYFVSSFMGDVLYCNDESVVGCGNARREYWEEWRIVEPRNTSTTTRVVQ
;
A
#
# COMPACT_ATOMS: atom_id res chain seq x y z
N MET A 1 -14.34 6.94 -5.47
CA MET A 1 -14.42 6.54 -4.06
C MET A 1 -14.33 7.82 -3.28
N ASP A 2 -15.11 8.02 -2.22
CA ASP A 2 -14.85 9.17 -1.37
C ASP A 2 -13.58 8.89 -0.56
N LEU A 3 -12.58 9.77 -0.66
CA LEU A 3 -11.33 9.64 0.10
C LEU A 3 -11.57 9.79 1.62
N ALA A 4 -12.71 10.37 2.02
CA ALA A 4 -13.16 10.42 3.41
C ALA A 4 -13.50 9.03 3.98
N ASP A 5 -13.86 8.06 3.12
CA ASP A 5 -14.24 6.71 3.52
C ASP A 5 -13.03 5.78 3.72
N ILE A 6 -11.80 6.28 3.56
CA ILE A 6 -10.59 5.46 3.73
C ILE A 6 -10.46 5.02 5.20
N PRO A 7 -10.39 3.70 5.48
CA PRO A 7 -10.27 3.21 6.83
C PRO A 7 -8.81 3.32 7.31
N PHE A 8 -8.49 4.43 7.97
CA PHE A 8 -7.18 4.66 8.56
C PHE A 8 -6.99 3.92 9.90
N GLY A 9 -5.75 3.55 10.22
CA GLY A 9 -5.39 2.94 11.50
C GLY A 9 -5.86 1.49 11.71
N VAL A 10 -6.49 0.89 10.70
CA VAL A 10 -6.91 -0.52 10.70
C VAL A 10 -6.26 -1.29 9.56
N PRO A 11 -6.14 -2.63 9.66
CA PRO A 11 -5.62 -3.44 8.58
C PRO A 11 -6.51 -3.39 7.33
N VAL A 12 -5.88 -3.19 6.18
CA VAL A 12 -6.50 -3.19 4.84
C VAL A 12 -5.66 -3.98 3.86
N ILE A 13 -6.23 -4.34 2.73
CA ILE A 13 -5.49 -4.83 1.56
C ILE A 13 -5.51 -3.74 0.48
N ILE A 14 -4.33 -3.41 -0.04
CA ILE A 14 -4.19 -2.48 -1.18
C ILE A 14 -4.02 -3.34 -2.43
N GLN A 15 -5.05 -3.39 -3.28
CA GLN A 15 -5.10 -4.28 -4.42
C GLN A 15 -5.00 -3.53 -5.74
N LEU A 16 -4.10 -3.97 -6.61
CA LEU A 16 -3.98 -3.48 -7.98
C LEU A 16 -5.22 -3.93 -8.77
N VAL A 17 -6.00 -2.97 -9.27
CA VAL A 17 -7.29 -3.20 -9.92
C VAL A 17 -7.14 -4.11 -11.14
N ARG A 18 -6.20 -3.82 -12.03
CA ARG A 18 -6.08 -4.54 -13.31
C ARG A 18 -5.74 -6.01 -13.17
N LYS A 19 -4.85 -6.35 -12.23
CA LYS A 19 -4.32 -7.72 -12.06
C LYS A 19 -4.93 -8.49 -10.91
N GLN A 20 -5.73 -7.85 -10.06
CA GLN A 20 -6.28 -8.47 -8.86
C GLN A 20 -5.17 -9.07 -7.97
N LYS A 21 -4.07 -8.33 -7.86
CA LYS A 21 -2.90 -8.66 -7.05
C LYS A 21 -2.77 -7.65 -5.92
N ASN A 22 -2.29 -8.08 -4.77
CA ASN A 22 -2.23 -7.29 -3.55
C ASN A 22 -0.81 -6.76 -3.34
N LEU A 23 -0.66 -5.53 -2.85
CA LEU A 23 0.61 -5.04 -2.32
C LEU A 23 1.01 -5.91 -1.14
N GLN A 24 2.23 -6.42 -1.14
CA GLN A 24 2.74 -7.30 -0.10
C GLN A 24 4.16 -6.93 0.34
N ASN A 25 4.46 -7.25 1.60
CA ASN A 25 5.81 -7.39 2.10
C ASN A 25 6.13 -8.86 2.43
N PRO A 26 6.78 -9.60 1.52
CA PRO A 26 7.09 -11.01 1.74
C PRO A 26 8.01 -11.27 2.95
N VAL A 27 7.81 -12.43 3.59
CA VAL A 27 8.61 -12.89 4.73
C VAL A 27 10.11 -12.87 4.45
N GLY A 28 10.90 -12.48 5.46
CA GLY A 28 12.35 -12.40 5.36
C GLY A 28 12.87 -11.22 4.50
N THR A 29 11.98 -10.40 3.94
CA THR A 29 12.38 -9.31 3.04
C THR A 29 11.89 -7.93 3.50
N LYS A 30 12.49 -6.89 2.93
CA LYS A 30 12.01 -5.51 2.93
C LYS A 30 11.41 -5.12 1.57
N LYS A 31 11.21 -6.08 0.66
CA LYS A 31 10.75 -5.80 -0.70
C LYS A 31 9.27 -5.43 -0.69
N ALA A 32 8.89 -4.51 -1.57
CA ALA A 32 7.50 -4.28 -1.94
C ALA A 32 7.20 -5.05 -3.23
N ARG A 33 6.16 -5.89 -3.19
CA ARG A 33 5.73 -6.74 -4.31
C ARG A 33 4.23 -6.61 -4.52
N CYS A 34 3.75 -6.92 -5.72
CA CYS A 34 2.32 -7.12 -5.95
C CYS A 34 2.09 -8.58 -6.34
N LEU A 35 1.55 -9.38 -5.42
CA LEU A 35 1.42 -10.83 -5.58
C LEU A 35 -0.04 -11.24 -5.53
N VAL A 36 -0.32 -12.48 -5.91
CA VAL A 36 -1.67 -13.04 -5.78
C VAL A 36 -2.12 -13.03 -4.32
N ASP A 37 -3.43 -12.97 -4.13
CA ASP A 37 -4.05 -13.03 -2.81
C ASP A 37 -3.64 -14.31 -2.06
N ASN A 38 -3.00 -14.13 -0.91
CA ASN A 38 -2.48 -15.23 -0.09
C ASN A 38 -3.22 -15.39 1.23
N ARG A 39 -4.18 -14.50 1.55
CA ARG A 39 -4.95 -14.47 2.80
C ARG A 39 -4.09 -14.46 4.05
N ASP A 40 -2.96 -13.75 3.99
CA ASP A 40 -1.98 -13.73 5.07
C ASP A 40 -1.65 -12.30 5.54
N ILE A 41 -0.81 -12.20 6.57
CA ILE A 41 -0.40 -10.90 7.13
C ILE A 41 0.54 -10.13 6.20
N TYR A 42 1.11 -10.76 5.17
CA TYR A 42 2.10 -10.13 4.28
C TYR A 42 1.44 -9.16 3.31
N GLU A 43 0.15 -9.35 3.01
CA GLU A 43 -0.66 -8.44 2.20
C GLU A 43 -1.44 -7.39 3.00
N GLN A 44 -1.42 -7.48 4.33
CA GLN A 44 -2.10 -6.51 5.19
C GLN A 44 -1.25 -5.25 5.40
N MET A 45 -1.86 -4.11 5.13
CA MET A 45 -1.28 -2.78 5.29
C MET A 45 -2.10 -1.97 6.29
N ILE A 46 -1.48 -1.00 6.96
CA ILE A 46 -2.18 0.06 7.68
C ILE A 46 -1.92 1.37 6.94
N LEU A 47 -2.99 2.09 6.62
CA LEU A 47 -2.91 3.45 6.14
C LEU A 47 -2.90 4.41 7.33
N HIS A 48 -1.92 5.31 7.34
CA HIS A 48 -1.77 6.35 8.37
C HIS A 48 -2.04 7.71 7.76
N ARG A 49 -3.07 8.42 8.22
CA ARG A 49 -3.32 9.82 7.84
C ARG A 49 -2.24 10.70 8.46
N GLN A 50 -1.71 11.63 7.69
CA GLN A 50 -0.67 12.58 8.08
C GLN A 50 -1.11 14.01 7.76
N PRO A 51 -0.43 15.04 8.31
CA PRO A 51 -0.71 16.44 7.97
C PRO A 51 -0.68 16.70 6.46
N ASN A 52 -1.36 17.75 6.00
CA ASN A 52 -1.46 18.14 4.59
C ASN A 52 -2.09 17.05 3.69
N ASP A 53 -3.05 16.31 4.25
CA ASP A 53 -3.78 15.21 3.58
C ASP A 53 -2.86 14.16 2.95
N LYS A 54 -1.70 13.95 3.58
CA LYS A 54 -0.76 12.89 3.21
C LYS A 54 -1.11 11.58 3.89
N VAL A 55 -0.66 10.49 3.30
CA VAL A 55 -0.86 9.14 3.80
C VAL A 55 0.45 8.37 3.74
N ALA A 56 0.73 7.57 4.76
CA ALA A 56 1.77 6.56 4.71
C ALA A 56 1.19 5.15 4.72
N ILE A 57 1.89 4.24 4.08
CA ILE A 57 1.51 2.83 3.98
C ILE A 57 2.47 2.01 4.84
N GLN A 58 1.98 1.36 5.88
CA GLN A 58 2.76 0.51 6.77
C GLN A 58 2.43 -0.96 6.56
N SER A 59 3.44 -1.82 6.48
CA SER A 59 3.25 -3.27 6.49
C SER A 59 2.89 -3.77 7.90
N MET A 60 1.73 -4.44 8.04
CA MET A 60 1.32 -5.07 9.30
C MET A 60 2.33 -6.10 9.78
N ARG A 61 2.97 -6.81 8.84
CA ARG A 61 3.89 -7.90 9.13
C ARG A 61 5.10 -7.44 9.98
N ASN A 62 5.69 -6.28 9.65
CA ASN A 62 6.98 -5.89 10.23
C ASN A 62 7.04 -4.44 10.74
N GLY A 63 5.91 -3.71 10.65
CA GLY A 63 5.79 -2.33 11.10
C GLY A 63 6.60 -1.33 10.28
N ARG A 64 7.09 -1.71 9.09
CA ARG A 64 7.88 -0.82 8.24
C ARG A 64 6.99 -0.07 7.25
N PHE A 65 7.33 1.17 6.97
CA PHE A 65 6.66 2.01 5.99
C PHE A 65 7.20 1.77 4.59
N LEU A 66 6.31 1.85 3.59
CA LEU A 66 6.65 1.82 2.19
C LEU A 66 7.34 3.14 1.81
N GLU A 67 8.62 3.07 1.47
CA GLU A 67 9.40 4.23 1.04
C GLU A 67 9.69 4.17 -0.45
N VAL A 68 9.72 5.35 -1.07
CA VAL A 68 10.21 5.56 -2.43
C VAL A 68 11.69 5.95 -2.40
N ARG A 69 12.54 5.19 -3.07
CA ARG A 69 13.98 5.50 -3.22
C ARG A 69 14.19 6.44 -4.40
N VAL A 70 15.37 7.08 -4.46
CA VAL A 70 15.74 8.06 -5.51
C VAL A 70 15.65 7.49 -6.93
N ASN A 71 15.81 6.18 -7.09
CA ASN A 71 15.67 5.49 -8.38
C ASN A 71 14.23 5.04 -8.68
N GLY A 72 13.24 5.49 -7.92
CA GLY A 72 11.84 5.09 -8.05
C GLY A 72 11.48 3.72 -7.48
N SER A 73 12.46 2.94 -6.98
CA SER A 73 12.13 1.65 -6.36
C SER A 73 11.46 1.82 -5.01
N CYS A 74 10.46 0.97 -4.71
CA CYS A 74 9.78 0.98 -3.43
C CYS A 74 10.21 -0.17 -2.51
N ALA A 75 10.33 0.11 -1.22
CA ALA A 75 10.69 -0.89 -0.21
C ALA A 75 10.05 -0.58 1.14
N PHE A 76 9.70 -1.62 1.90
CA PHE A 76 9.30 -1.51 3.30
C PHE A 76 10.53 -1.46 4.19
N ASP A 77 11.19 -0.31 4.25
CA ASP A 77 12.54 -0.18 4.83
C ASP A 77 12.56 0.53 6.19
N SER A 78 11.93 1.70 6.35
CA SER A 78 11.99 2.45 7.59
C SER A 78 10.90 2.07 8.60
N ARG A 79 11.20 2.19 9.89
CA ARG A 79 10.21 2.14 10.99
C ARG A 79 9.74 3.53 11.42
N GLU A 80 10.41 4.56 10.92
CA GLU A 80 10.08 5.95 11.14
C GLU A 80 9.45 6.51 9.88
N MET A 81 8.43 7.32 10.06
CA MET A 81 7.74 8.00 8.98
C MET A 81 8.56 9.23 8.56
N ASN A 82 9.02 9.23 7.32
CA ASN A 82 9.74 10.35 6.70
C ASN A 82 9.09 10.72 5.36
N GLU A 83 9.57 11.80 4.74
CA GLU A 83 9.00 12.33 3.49
C GLU A 83 8.94 11.29 2.35
N ARG A 84 9.86 10.32 2.31
CA ARG A 84 9.89 9.27 1.29
C ARG A 84 8.81 8.21 1.48
N ALA A 85 8.19 8.17 2.66
CA ALA A 85 7.08 7.29 2.98
C ALA A 85 5.70 7.94 2.79
N LEU A 86 5.65 9.21 2.35
CA LEU A 86 4.42 9.97 2.24
C LEU A 86 3.89 10.00 0.81
N PHE A 87 2.58 9.79 0.69
CA PHE A 87 1.83 9.82 -0.56
C PHE A 87 0.66 10.80 -0.44
N SER A 88 0.32 11.48 -1.53
CA SER A 88 -1.01 12.08 -1.70
C SER A 88 -1.93 11.05 -2.33
N LEU A 89 -3.22 11.11 -2.02
CA LEU A 89 -4.21 10.25 -2.66
C LEU A 89 -4.99 11.04 -3.71
N GLU A 90 -5.08 10.48 -4.90
CA GLU A 90 -5.96 10.95 -5.97
C GLU A 90 -6.97 9.86 -6.30
N THR A 91 -8.13 10.24 -6.82
CA THR A 91 -9.16 9.32 -7.30
C THR A 91 -9.79 9.87 -8.57
N ASP A 92 -10.41 9.01 -9.36
CA ASP A 92 -11.08 9.35 -10.60
C ASP A 92 -12.53 8.81 -10.63
N SER A 93 -13.16 8.90 -11.81
CA SER A 93 -14.52 8.42 -12.05
C SER A 93 -14.70 6.90 -11.88
N THR A 94 -13.62 6.09 -11.94
CA THR A 94 -13.72 4.64 -11.74
C THR A 94 -13.66 4.25 -10.26
N CYS A 95 -13.49 5.23 -9.38
CA CYS A 95 -13.25 5.03 -7.95
C CYS A 95 -11.92 4.35 -7.63
N SER A 96 -10.99 4.28 -8.58
CA SER A 96 -9.61 3.86 -8.32
C SER A 96 -8.87 4.90 -7.47
N ILE A 97 -7.87 4.44 -6.75
CA ILE A 97 -6.96 5.25 -5.93
C ILE A 97 -5.59 5.25 -6.59
N TYR A 98 -5.02 6.44 -6.72
CA TYR A 98 -3.63 6.64 -7.14
C TYR A 98 -2.82 7.17 -5.95
N PHE A 99 -1.75 6.47 -5.60
CA PHE A 99 -0.83 6.90 -4.55
C PHE A 99 0.31 7.69 -5.19
N VAL A 100 0.30 9.00 -5.02
CA VAL A 100 1.29 9.92 -5.63
C VAL A 100 2.38 10.20 -4.62
N SER A 101 3.62 9.80 -4.91
CA SER A 101 4.77 10.02 -4.04
C SER A 101 4.95 11.51 -3.76
N SER A 102 4.99 11.90 -2.48
CA SER A 102 5.32 13.28 -2.12
C SER A 102 6.80 13.60 -2.33
N PHE A 103 7.65 12.58 -2.44
CA PHE A 103 9.08 12.74 -2.67
C PHE A 103 9.43 12.91 -4.16
N MET A 104 8.80 12.16 -5.06
CA MET A 104 9.12 12.18 -6.49
C MET A 104 8.02 12.81 -7.37
N GLY A 105 6.77 12.89 -6.90
CA GLY A 105 5.61 13.25 -7.73
C GLY A 105 5.11 12.12 -8.65
N ASP A 106 5.81 10.99 -8.67
CA ASP A 106 5.45 9.81 -9.45
C ASP A 106 4.42 8.94 -8.73
N VAL A 107 3.65 8.17 -9.50
CA VAL A 107 2.54 7.35 -9.02
C VAL A 107 3.01 5.93 -8.73
N LEU A 108 2.51 5.36 -7.62
CA LEU A 108 2.75 3.98 -7.24
C LEU A 108 2.15 3.03 -8.29
N TYR A 109 2.98 2.18 -8.86
CA TYR A 109 2.58 1.18 -9.84
C TYR A 109 3.08 -0.21 -9.43
N CYS A 110 2.61 -1.23 -10.15
CA CYS A 110 3.30 -2.51 -10.18
C CYS A 110 3.47 -3.07 -11.59
N ASN A 111 4.70 -3.42 -11.95
CA ASN A 111 5.04 -3.96 -13.25
C ASN A 111 4.68 -5.45 -13.43
N ASP A 112 5.03 -5.99 -14.60
CA ASP A 112 4.85 -7.41 -14.94
C ASP A 112 5.69 -8.37 -14.13
N GLU A 113 6.84 -7.92 -13.65
CA GLU A 113 7.70 -8.68 -12.73
C GLU A 113 7.20 -8.64 -11.26
N SER A 114 6.00 -8.12 -11.02
CA SER A 114 5.40 -8.03 -9.69
C SER A 114 6.20 -7.13 -8.72
N VAL A 115 6.99 -6.20 -9.26
CA VAL A 115 7.76 -5.20 -8.51
C VAL A 115 6.96 -3.92 -8.37
N VAL A 116 6.91 -3.39 -7.15
CA VAL A 116 6.25 -2.13 -6.84
C VAL A 116 7.27 -0.99 -6.92
N GLY A 117 6.87 0.13 -7.52
CA GLY A 117 7.72 1.31 -7.70
C GLY A 117 6.90 2.58 -7.91
N CYS A 118 7.59 3.72 -7.97
CA CYS A 118 7.10 5.00 -8.45
C CYS A 118 8.09 5.48 -9.51
N GLY A 119 7.70 5.52 -10.78
CA GLY A 119 8.65 5.81 -11.86
C GLY A 119 8.05 6.52 -13.06
N ASN A 120 6.80 6.93 -12.96
CA ASN A 120 6.13 7.76 -13.94
C ASN A 120 4.99 8.54 -13.27
N ALA A 121 4.60 9.66 -13.87
CA ALA A 121 3.48 10.48 -13.41
C ALA A 121 2.14 10.12 -14.11
N ARG A 122 1.99 8.90 -14.62
CA ARG A 122 0.75 8.49 -15.30
C ARG A 122 -0.29 8.03 -14.29
N ARG A 123 -1.55 8.12 -14.69
CA ARG A 123 -2.71 7.58 -13.98
C ARG A 123 -3.35 6.55 -14.91
N GLU A 124 -2.55 5.54 -15.25
CA GLU A 124 -2.96 4.46 -16.15
C GLU A 124 -3.33 3.22 -15.31
N TYR A 125 -3.79 2.18 -16.00
CA TYR A 125 -4.32 0.97 -15.40
C TYR A 125 -3.28 0.16 -14.58
N TRP A 126 -1.99 0.51 -14.63
CA TRP A 126 -0.93 -0.09 -13.80
C TRP A 126 -0.74 0.62 -12.46
N GLU A 127 -1.32 1.80 -12.33
CA GLU A 127 -1.27 2.70 -11.19
C GLU A 127 -2.59 2.74 -10.40
N GLU A 128 -3.62 2.03 -10.88
CA GLU A 128 -4.94 1.96 -10.27
C GLU A 128 -5.00 0.94 -9.12
N TRP A 129 -5.20 1.44 -7.92
CA TRP A 129 -5.38 0.63 -6.71
C TRP A 129 -6.78 0.75 -6.15
N ARG A 130 -7.20 -0.25 -5.37
CA ARG A 130 -8.39 -0.17 -4.51
C ARG A 130 -8.07 -0.70 -3.13
N ILE A 131 -8.83 -0.23 -2.15
CA ILE A 131 -8.79 -0.74 -0.78
C ILE A 131 -9.86 -1.82 -0.65
N VAL A 132 -9.47 -2.99 -0.15
CA VAL A 132 -10.41 -4.06 0.20
C VAL A 132 -10.17 -4.51 1.64
N GLU A 133 -11.22 -5.00 2.29
CA GLU A 133 -11.13 -5.53 3.65
C GLU A 133 -10.26 -6.79 3.68
N PRO A 134 -9.38 -6.96 4.68
CA PRO A 134 -8.70 -8.23 4.91
C PRO A 134 -9.72 -9.30 5.21
N ARG A 135 -9.59 -10.46 4.58
CA ARG A 135 -10.45 -11.60 4.90
C ARG A 135 -10.07 -12.09 6.30
N ASN A 136 -11.06 -12.17 7.20
CA ASN A 136 -10.89 -12.58 8.60
C ASN A 136 -9.84 -13.70 8.76
N THR A 137 -8.66 -13.35 9.28
CA THR A 137 -7.88 -14.32 10.05
C THR A 137 -8.64 -14.48 11.34
N SER A 138 -9.31 -15.61 11.54
CA SER A 138 -10.03 -15.93 12.77
C SER A 138 -9.18 -15.53 13.98
N THR A 139 -9.49 -14.41 14.60
CA THR A 139 -8.90 -14.05 15.88
C THR A 139 -9.49 -15.06 16.85
N THR A 140 -8.80 -16.18 17.04
CA THR A 140 -9.10 -17.11 18.13
C THR A 140 -8.81 -16.33 19.41
N THR A 141 -9.83 -15.64 19.92
CA THR A 141 -9.86 -15.15 21.29
C THR A 141 -9.68 -16.38 22.16
N ARG A 142 -8.47 -16.56 22.72
CA ARG A 142 -8.28 -17.49 23.82
C ARG A 142 -9.13 -16.97 24.97
N VAL A 143 -10.27 -17.60 25.21
CA VAL A 143 -10.98 -17.50 26.47
C VAL A 143 -10.03 -18.08 27.51
N VAL A 144 -9.49 -17.23 28.37
CA VAL A 144 -8.78 -17.66 29.57
C VAL A 144 -9.85 -18.27 30.48
N GLN A 145 -9.77 -19.58 30.72
CA GLN A 145 -10.44 -20.25 31.83
C GLN A 145 -9.58 -20.13 33.09
#